data_AF-A0A9J7M4P5-F1
#
_entry.id   AF-A0A9J7M4P5-F1
#
_cell.length_a   1.000
_cell.length_b   1.000
_cell.length_c   1.000
_cell.angle_alpha   90.00
_cell.angle_beta   90.00
_cell.angle_gamma   90.00
#
_symmetry.space_group_name_H-M   'P 1'
#
loop_
_entity.id
_entity.type
_entity.pdbx_description
1 polymer ?
#
loop_
_entity_poly.entity_id
_entity_poly.type
_entity_poly.pdbx_seq_one_letter_code
_entity_poly.pdbx_strand_id
1 'polypeptide(L)'
;MHAEIKIMRSSVFHLAELKAFERRLAAMEACQDAALEDLSSHQNQTATRQEERFADFCRTRRMGMSTGDIPDSSITASSYFSDRWAPAKARFGINGNWIPRRVNAKAEWLKVDLGQESRVYGVITQGRPEIDRWTITYKLSFSTDGQTWTTYAGTDGSEKVLTVTVPDTSS
;
A
#
# COMPACT_ATOMS: atom_id res chain seq x y z
N MET A 1 -44.08 -23.40 -21.87
CA MET A 1 -44.54 -24.58 -22.62
C MET A 1 -43.34 -25.19 -23.31
N HIS A 2 -43.31 -26.52 -23.35
CA HIS A 2 -42.18 -27.39 -23.70
C HIS A 2 -41.40 -27.03 -24.98
N ALA A 3 -40.11 -27.34 -24.95
CA ALA A 3 -39.40 -27.91 -26.09
C ALA A 3 -38.72 -29.19 -25.62
N GLU A 4 -39.19 -30.32 -26.13
CA GLU A 4 -38.62 -31.65 -25.93
C GLU A 4 -37.82 -32.00 -27.20
N ILE A 5 -36.50 -32.18 -27.09
CA ILE A 5 -35.67 -32.77 -28.15
C ILE A 5 -35.30 -34.18 -27.71
N LYS A 6 -35.94 -35.17 -28.33
CA LYS A 6 -35.62 -36.60 -28.20
C LYS A 6 -34.62 -37.00 -29.27
N ILE A 7 -33.45 -37.46 -28.84
CA ILE A 7 -32.50 -38.18 -29.70
C ILE A 7 -32.57 -39.66 -29.32
N MET A 8 -33.23 -40.48 -30.15
CA MET A 8 -33.18 -41.94 -30.05
C MET A 8 -31.94 -42.44 -30.79
N ARG A 9 -31.08 -43.22 -30.12
CA ARG A 9 -29.96 -43.93 -30.80
C ARG A 9 -30.25 -45.42 -30.89
N SER A 10 -30.25 -45.91 -32.13
CA SER A 10 -30.18 -47.32 -32.51
C SER A 10 -28.71 -47.79 -32.54
N SER A 11 -28.50 -49.01 -32.07
CA SER A 11 -27.43 -49.99 -32.35
C SER A 11 -26.05 -49.48 -32.82
N VAL A 12 -25.04 -49.68 -31.96
CA VAL A 12 -23.63 -50.06 -32.21
C VAL A 12 -22.74 -49.18 -33.11
N PHE A 13 -23.26 -48.21 -33.88
CA PHE A 13 -22.45 -47.37 -34.77
C PHE A 13 -22.02 -46.00 -34.20
N HIS A 14 -22.04 -45.79 -32.88
CA HIS A 14 -21.89 -44.43 -32.33
C HIS A 14 -21.03 -44.30 -31.05
N LEU A 15 -20.47 -45.39 -30.53
CA LEU A 15 -19.63 -45.35 -29.33
C LEU A 15 -18.26 -44.70 -29.59
N ALA A 16 -17.73 -44.84 -30.81
CA ALA A 16 -16.48 -44.20 -31.21
C ALA A 16 -16.64 -42.68 -31.37
N GLU A 17 -17.75 -42.22 -31.98
CA GLU A 17 -18.03 -40.79 -32.16
C GLU A 17 -18.37 -40.10 -30.84
N LEU A 18 -19.06 -40.77 -29.91
CA LEU A 18 -19.32 -40.23 -28.57
C LEU A 18 -18.02 -40.09 -27.75
N LYS A 19 -17.15 -41.11 -27.75
CA LYS A 19 -15.83 -41.05 -27.12
C LYS A 19 -14.91 -40.01 -27.77
N ALA A 20 -15.06 -39.75 -29.06
CA ALA A 20 -14.34 -38.69 -29.76
C ALA A 20 -14.85 -37.30 -29.36
N PHE A 21 -16.17 -37.16 -29.15
CA PHE A 21 -16.78 -35.91 -28.67
C PHE A 21 -16.37 -35.60 -27.23
N GLU A 22 -16.41 -36.58 -26.32
CA GLU A 22 -15.97 -36.41 -24.92
C GLU A 22 -14.49 -36.04 -24.82
N ARG A 23 -13.62 -36.65 -25.64
CA ARG A 23 -12.20 -36.26 -25.72
C ARG A 23 -12.01 -34.83 -26.24
N ARG A 24 -12.85 -34.40 -27.19
CA ARG A 24 -12.83 -33.02 -27.69
C ARG A 24 -13.32 -32.05 -26.63
N LEU A 25 -14.35 -32.40 -25.86
CA LEU A 25 -14.86 -31.60 -24.75
C LEU A 25 -13.80 -31.43 -23.66
N ALA A 26 -13.18 -32.53 -23.21
CA ALA A 26 -12.09 -32.48 -22.23
C ALA A 26 -10.87 -31.68 -22.73
N ALA A 27 -10.55 -31.77 -24.02
CA ALA A 27 -9.48 -30.96 -24.62
C ALA A 27 -9.82 -29.46 -24.66
N MET A 28 -11.09 -29.09 -24.87
CA MET A 28 -11.52 -27.70 -24.81
C MET A 28 -11.51 -27.15 -23.37
N GLU A 29 -11.97 -27.94 -22.39
CA GLU A 29 -11.93 -27.54 -20.97
C GLU A 29 -10.48 -27.34 -20.49
N ALA A 30 -9.58 -28.27 -20.82
CA ALA A 30 -8.16 -28.12 -20.51
C ALA A 30 -7.53 -26.90 -21.21
N CYS A 31 -7.96 -26.59 -22.43
CA CYS A 31 -7.51 -25.39 -23.14
C CYS A 31 -8.02 -24.10 -22.48
N GLN A 32 -9.23 -24.13 -21.94
CA GLN A 32 -9.82 -22.99 -21.23
C GLN A 32 -9.12 -22.76 -19.89
N ASP A 33 -8.84 -23.82 -19.14
CA ASP A 33 -8.09 -23.74 -17.88
C ASP A 33 -6.67 -23.21 -18.10
N ALA A 34 -5.97 -23.70 -19.12
CA ALA A 34 -4.64 -23.21 -19.48
C ALA A 34 -4.66 -21.72 -19.87
N ALA A 35 -5.68 -21.26 -20.58
CA ALA A 35 -5.82 -19.85 -20.94
C ALA A 35 -6.11 -18.95 -19.72
N LEU A 36 -6.87 -19.44 -18.74
CA LEU A 36 -7.14 -18.73 -17.49
C LEU A 36 -5.90 -18.62 -16.60
N GLU A 37 -5.10 -19.68 -16.52
CA GLU A 37 -3.82 -19.67 -15.80
C GLU A 37 -2.84 -18.66 -16.42
N ASP A 38 -2.74 -18.60 -17.74
CA ASP A 38 -1.85 -17.67 -18.45
C ASP A 38 -2.27 -16.20 -18.23
N LEU A 39 -3.58 -15.92 -18.30
CA LEU A 39 -4.14 -14.59 -17.99
C LEU A 39 -3.87 -14.17 -16.54
N SER A 40 -4.09 -15.07 -15.58
CA SER A 40 -3.83 -14.83 -14.17
C SER A 40 -2.34 -14.58 -13.90
N SER A 41 -1.47 -15.38 -14.52
CA SER A 41 -0.02 -15.22 -14.46
C SER A 41 0.43 -13.87 -15.02
N HIS A 42 -0.07 -13.49 -16.20
CA HIS A 42 0.23 -12.20 -16.80
C HIS A 42 -0.27 -11.00 -15.97
N GLN A 43 -1.46 -11.10 -15.37
CA GLN A 43 -1.98 -10.06 -14.46
C GLN A 43 -1.10 -9.92 -13.21
N ASN A 44 -0.73 -11.04 -12.57
CA ASN A 44 0.16 -11.01 -11.41
C ASN A 44 1.53 -10.41 -11.77
N GLN A 45 2.13 -10.81 -12.88
CA GLN A 45 3.43 -10.31 -13.31
C GLN A 45 3.40 -8.82 -13.65
N THR A 46 2.32 -8.33 -14.28
CA THR A 46 2.14 -6.91 -14.55
C THR A 46 1.92 -6.09 -13.28
N ALA A 47 1.19 -6.62 -12.29
CA ALA A 47 1.03 -6.00 -10.98
C ALA A 47 2.36 -5.90 -10.22
N THR A 48 3.12 -6.99 -10.12
CA THR A 48 4.44 -6.98 -9.45
C THR A 48 5.39 -5.98 -10.09
N ARG A 49 5.44 -5.91 -11.42
CA ARG A 49 6.29 -4.95 -12.13
C ARG A 49 5.88 -3.49 -11.89
N GLN A 50 4.58 -3.22 -11.72
CA GLN A 50 4.09 -1.89 -11.37
C GLN A 50 4.46 -1.51 -9.93
N GLU A 51 4.31 -2.44 -8.99
CA GLU A 51 4.70 -2.23 -7.59
C GLU A 51 6.19 -1.94 -7.45
N GLU A 52 7.04 -2.71 -8.14
CA GLU A 52 8.50 -2.47 -8.15
C GLU A 52 8.85 -1.11 -8.73
N ARG A 53 8.20 -0.70 -9.83
CA ARG A 53 8.38 0.62 -10.43
C ARG A 53 7.93 1.74 -9.49
N PHE A 54 6.82 1.55 -8.79
CA PHE A 54 6.33 2.53 -7.82
C PHE A 54 7.25 2.62 -6.60
N ALA A 55 7.73 1.48 -6.09
CA ALA A 55 8.71 1.44 -5.03
C ALA A 55 10.03 2.10 -5.44
N ASP A 56 10.51 1.88 -6.67
CA ASP A 56 11.68 2.54 -7.22
C ASP A 56 11.48 4.06 -7.36
N PHE A 57 10.32 4.49 -7.85
CA PHE A 57 9.95 5.90 -7.91
C PHE A 57 9.98 6.55 -6.51
N CYS A 58 9.39 5.90 -5.50
CA CYS A 58 9.39 6.39 -4.12
C CYS A 58 10.81 6.40 -3.50
N ARG A 59 11.67 5.45 -3.87
CA ARG A 59 13.07 5.40 -3.40
C ARG A 59 13.94 6.50 -3.99
N THR A 60 13.75 6.81 -5.28
CA THR A 60 14.58 7.75 -6.03
C THR A 60 14.12 9.21 -5.87
N ARG A 61 12.84 9.45 -5.58
CA ARG A 61 12.27 10.80 -5.45
C ARG A 61 11.88 11.13 -4.02
N ARG A 62 12.89 11.32 -3.16
CA ARG A 62 12.68 11.84 -1.81
C ARG A 62 12.43 13.35 -1.85
N MET A 63 11.48 13.82 -1.05
CA MET A 63 11.05 15.22 -1.03
C MET A 63 11.91 16.13 -0.14
N GLY A 64 13.12 15.74 0.27
CA GLY A 64 14.02 16.63 1.02
C GLY A 64 14.17 16.35 2.52
N MET A 65 13.37 15.43 3.10
CA MET A 65 13.44 15.15 4.55
C MET A 65 14.80 14.60 5.00
N SER A 66 15.38 13.66 4.25
CA SER A 66 16.68 13.04 4.59
C SER A 66 17.88 13.78 4.01
N THR A 67 17.70 14.55 2.94
CA THR A 67 18.79 15.28 2.24
C THR A 67 19.01 16.68 2.80
N GLY A 68 18.03 17.26 3.49
CA GLY A 68 18.10 18.61 4.04
C GLY A 68 17.52 19.70 3.13
N ASP A 69 16.97 19.34 1.96
CA ASP A 69 16.37 20.31 1.03
C ASP A 69 15.12 20.99 1.61
N ILE A 70 14.38 20.29 2.48
CA ILE A 70 13.38 20.93 3.36
C ILE A 70 14.17 21.57 4.50
N PRO A 71 14.05 22.88 4.77
CA PRO A 71 14.78 23.52 5.87
C PRO A 71 14.21 23.15 7.24
N ASP A 72 15.03 23.22 8.30
CA ASP A 72 14.61 22.87 9.66
C ASP A 72 13.43 23.72 10.16
N SER A 73 13.33 24.98 9.73
CA SER A 73 12.23 25.89 10.04
C SER A 73 10.88 25.44 9.47
N SER A 74 10.89 24.62 8.42
CA SER A 74 9.69 24.06 7.80
C SER A 74 9.19 22.80 8.53
N ILE A 75 9.93 22.30 9.52
CA ILE A 75 9.54 21.15 10.32
C ILE A 75 9.12 21.65 11.70
N THR A 76 7.82 21.57 12.00
CA THR A 76 7.21 22.10 13.23
C THR A 76 6.37 21.04 13.91
N ALA A 77 6.09 21.19 15.20
CA ALA A 77 5.24 20.26 15.94
C ALA A 77 4.37 21.01 16.96
N SER A 78 3.33 20.33 17.44
CA SER A 78 2.51 20.77 18.58
C SER A 78 3.34 21.02 19.83
N SER A 79 4.27 20.12 20.13
CA SER A 79 5.15 20.17 21.29
C SER A 79 6.38 19.30 21.08
N TYR A 80 7.37 19.43 21.94
CA TYR A 80 8.52 18.53 21.99
C TYR A 80 9.08 18.45 23.42
N PHE A 81 9.68 17.31 23.77
CA PHE A 81 10.17 17.03 25.13
C PHE A 81 11.37 17.91 25.52
N SER A 82 12.33 18.11 24.61
CA SER A 82 13.49 18.99 24.77
C SER A 82 14.15 19.26 23.41
N ASP A 83 15.10 20.19 23.33
CA ASP A 83 15.78 20.54 22.07
C ASP A 83 16.50 19.36 21.40
N ARG A 84 16.87 18.34 22.20
CA ARG A 84 17.40 17.07 21.68
C ARG A 84 16.39 16.33 20.79
N TRP A 85 15.10 16.53 21.03
CA TRP A 85 13.97 15.87 20.35
C TRP A 85 13.09 16.87 19.60
N ALA A 86 13.66 18.02 19.23
CA ALA A 86 12.96 19.06 18.49
C ALA A 86 12.44 18.52 17.14
N PRO A 87 11.41 19.16 16.55
CA PRO A 87 10.80 18.71 15.29
C PRO A 87 11.80 18.55 14.14
N ALA A 88 12.79 19.43 14.04
CA ALA A 88 13.88 19.36 13.06
C ALA A 88 14.71 18.05 13.15
N LYS A 89 14.65 17.35 14.29
CA LYS A 89 15.28 16.05 14.49
C LYS A 89 14.44 14.90 13.95
N ALA A 90 13.23 15.11 13.41
CA ALA A 90 12.39 14.05 12.84
C ALA A 90 12.88 13.50 11.48
N ARG A 91 14.04 13.95 10.98
CA ARG A 91 14.57 13.55 9.68
C ARG A 91 14.95 12.07 9.66
N PHE A 92 14.63 11.40 8.54
CA PHE A 92 14.97 10.00 8.31
C PHE A 92 16.49 9.84 8.16
N GLY A 93 17.09 8.94 8.93
CA GLY A 93 18.56 8.81 9.05
C GLY A 93 19.03 8.89 10.50
N ILE A 94 20.25 8.45 10.77
CA ILE A 94 20.67 8.05 12.11
C ILE A 94 20.73 9.23 13.10
N ASN A 95 20.20 9.02 14.31
CA ASN A 95 20.16 9.89 15.50
C ASN A 95 19.08 11.00 15.58
N GLY A 96 18.22 11.14 14.58
CA GLY A 96 17.09 12.06 14.63
C GLY A 96 15.79 11.41 15.10
N ASN A 97 15.17 11.91 16.17
CA ASN A 97 13.76 11.62 16.49
C ASN A 97 13.05 12.87 16.99
N TRP A 98 11.78 13.03 16.65
CA TRP A 98 10.89 13.94 17.36
C TRP A 98 10.15 13.17 18.46
N ILE A 99 10.11 13.75 19.67
CA ILE A 99 9.35 13.21 20.79
C ILE A 99 8.45 14.33 21.32
N PRO A 100 7.11 14.17 21.29
CA PRO A 100 6.20 15.16 21.85
C PRO A 100 6.42 15.30 23.36
N ARG A 101 6.05 16.46 23.91
CA ARG A 101 6.19 16.73 25.35
C ARG A 101 5.34 15.78 26.19
N ARG A 102 4.17 15.38 25.69
CA ARG A 102 3.26 14.43 26.35
C ARG A 102 3.10 13.19 25.48
N VAL A 103 3.60 12.06 25.96
CA VAL A 103 3.36 10.75 25.33
C VAL A 103 1.87 10.41 25.51
N ASN A 104 1.21 9.97 24.42
CA ASN A 104 -0.22 9.58 24.38
C ASN A 104 -1.26 10.73 24.42
N ALA A 105 -0.85 11.98 24.24
CA ALA A 105 -1.84 13.04 24.01
C ALA A 105 -2.44 12.88 22.60
N LYS A 106 -3.78 12.79 22.51
CA LYS A 106 -4.51 12.59 21.25
C LYS A 106 -4.37 13.75 20.24
N ALA A 107 -3.68 14.83 20.59
CA ALA A 107 -3.60 16.06 19.82
C ALA A 107 -2.16 16.43 19.38
N GLU A 108 -1.18 15.54 19.58
CA GLU A 108 0.19 15.82 19.16
C GLU A 108 0.33 15.63 17.65
N TRP A 109 1.03 16.56 17.00
CA TRP A 109 1.25 16.55 15.56
C TRP A 109 2.68 16.97 15.22
N LEU A 110 3.17 16.43 14.11
CA LEU A 110 4.38 16.85 13.42
C LEU A 110 3.97 17.33 12.02
N LYS A 111 4.31 18.56 11.69
CA LYS A 111 3.97 19.22 10.42
C LYS A 111 5.25 19.48 9.64
N VAL A 112 5.20 19.19 8.34
CA VAL A 112 6.28 19.47 7.40
C VAL A 112 5.72 20.35 6.29
N ASP A 113 6.27 21.56 6.17
CA ASP A 113 5.98 22.47 5.07
C ASP A 113 6.94 22.18 3.89
N LEU A 114 6.39 21.86 2.73
CA LEU A 114 7.15 21.56 1.53
C LEU A 114 7.57 22.82 0.76
N GLY A 115 7.09 24.00 1.15
CA GLY A 115 7.38 25.30 0.54
C GLY A 115 6.68 25.56 -0.80
N GLN A 116 6.21 24.50 -1.48
CA GLN A 116 5.45 24.57 -2.72
C GLN A 116 4.40 23.47 -2.79
N GLU A 117 3.32 23.71 -3.53
CA GLU A 117 2.29 22.70 -3.77
C GLU A 117 2.91 21.48 -4.47
N SER A 118 2.82 20.31 -3.82
CA SER A 118 3.53 19.11 -4.22
C SER A 118 2.64 17.89 -4.12
N ARG A 119 2.78 16.97 -5.09
CA ARG A 119 2.12 15.66 -5.03
C ARG A 119 2.90 14.72 -4.10
N VAL A 120 2.25 14.27 -3.04
CA VAL A 120 2.82 13.33 -2.07
C VAL A 120 2.26 11.93 -2.34
N TYR A 121 3.13 10.99 -2.66
CA TYR A 121 2.76 9.60 -3.01
C TYR A 121 2.80 8.65 -1.81
N GLY A 122 3.51 9.03 -0.75
CA GLY A 122 3.65 8.21 0.44
C GLY A 122 4.50 8.89 1.49
N VAL A 123 4.48 8.32 2.70
CA VAL A 123 5.25 8.77 3.85
C VAL A 123 6.07 7.58 4.35
N ILE A 124 7.37 7.78 4.48
CA ILE A 124 8.27 6.81 5.12
C ILE A 124 8.44 7.24 6.57
N THR A 125 7.98 6.40 7.49
CA THR A 125 8.12 6.61 8.93
C THR A 125 9.23 5.75 9.48
N GLN A 126 9.99 6.28 10.43
CA GLN A 126 10.99 5.52 11.18
C GLN A 126 10.69 5.65 12.67
N GLY A 127 10.63 4.52 13.35
CA GLY A 127 10.65 4.46 14.81
C GLY A 127 12.07 4.31 15.33
N ARG A 128 12.22 4.27 16.67
CA ARG A 128 13.51 3.98 17.30
C ARG A 128 13.48 2.56 17.88
N PRO A 129 14.19 1.58 17.28
CA PRO A 129 14.17 0.19 17.75
C PRO A 129 14.78 0.03 19.15
N GLU A 130 15.68 0.92 19.56
CA GLU A 130 16.31 0.93 20.89
C GLU A 130 15.34 1.27 22.04
N ILE A 131 14.14 1.76 21.73
CA ILE A 131 13.13 2.13 22.73
C ILE A 131 11.87 1.33 22.39
N ASP A 132 11.57 0.33 23.22
CA ASP A 132 10.35 -0.48 23.16
C ASP A 132 9.11 0.42 23.19
N ARG A 133 8.60 0.77 22.01
CA ARG A 133 7.36 1.51 21.80
C ARG A 133 6.61 0.83 20.68
N TRP A 134 5.99 -0.28 21.02
CA TRP A 134 5.33 -1.14 20.08
C TRP A 134 4.05 -0.47 19.58
N THR A 135 4.01 -0.26 18.27
CA THR A 135 2.88 0.23 17.49
C THR A 135 2.57 1.72 17.66
N ILE A 136 3.09 2.53 16.74
CA ILE A 136 2.64 3.91 16.57
C ILE A 136 1.53 3.91 15.52
N THR A 137 0.34 4.35 15.92
CA THR A 137 -0.73 4.68 14.98
C THR A 137 -0.80 6.18 14.76
N TYR A 138 -1.05 6.60 13.54
CA TYR A 138 -1.19 8.01 13.19
C TYR A 138 -2.23 8.21 12.10
N LYS A 139 -2.79 9.41 12.05
CA LYS A 139 -3.60 9.88 10.93
C LYS A 139 -2.76 10.85 10.12
N LEU A 140 -2.94 10.84 8.81
CA LEU A 140 -2.29 11.80 7.91
C LEU A 140 -3.30 12.88 7.56
N SER A 141 -2.92 14.14 7.68
CA SER A 141 -3.70 15.27 7.18
C SER A 141 -2.84 16.14 6.28
N PHE A 142 -3.44 16.77 5.28
CA PHE A 142 -2.76 17.64 4.32
C PHE A 142 -3.54 18.94 4.12
N SER A 143 -2.84 19.98 3.68
CA SER A 143 -3.37 21.32 3.49
C SER A 143 -2.55 22.07 2.44
N THR A 144 -3.18 22.97 1.69
CA THR A 144 -2.54 23.88 0.74
C THR A 144 -2.43 25.31 1.25
N ASP A 145 -3.20 25.68 2.28
CA ASP A 145 -3.26 27.03 2.86
C ASP A 145 -2.70 27.10 4.30
N GLY A 146 -2.38 25.94 4.89
CA GLY A 146 -1.93 25.79 6.27
C GLY A 146 -3.01 26.01 7.33
N GLN A 147 -4.24 26.32 6.93
CA GLN A 147 -5.37 26.66 7.80
C GLN A 147 -6.46 25.57 7.74
N THR A 148 -6.82 25.16 6.54
CA THR A 148 -7.82 24.12 6.28
C THR A 148 -7.12 22.79 6.04
N TRP A 149 -7.40 21.81 6.88
CA TRP A 149 -6.76 20.49 6.83
C TRP A 149 -7.76 19.41 6.44
N THR A 150 -7.37 18.55 5.51
CA THR A 150 -8.12 17.37 5.11
C THR A 150 -7.41 16.12 5.61
N THR A 151 -8.11 15.27 6.36
CA THR A 151 -7.60 13.97 6.80
C THR A 151 -7.66 12.97 5.66
N TYR A 152 -6.60 12.20 5.49
CA TYR A 152 -6.53 11.10 4.53
C TYR A 152 -7.55 10.01 4.88
N ALA A 153 -8.37 9.64 3.90
CA ALA A 153 -9.46 8.69 4.06
C ALA A 153 -9.29 7.48 3.12
N GLY A 154 -9.88 6.35 3.53
CA GLY A 154 -10.02 5.16 2.69
C GLY A 154 -11.00 5.36 1.55
N THR A 155 -11.12 4.33 0.69
CA THR A 155 -12.06 4.33 -0.45
C THR A 155 -13.53 4.40 -0.02
N ASP A 156 -13.82 4.08 1.23
CA ASP A 156 -15.14 4.16 1.86
C ASP A 156 -15.42 5.53 2.52
N GLY A 157 -14.48 6.48 2.44
CA GLY A 157 -14.59 7.80 3.07
C GLY A 157 -14.27 7.81 4.57
N SER A 158 -13.90 6.68 5.17
CA SER A 158 -13.50 6.61 6.58
C SER A 158 -12.07 7.14 6.77
N GLU A 159 -11.80 7.86 7.86
CA GLU A 159 -10.45 8.32 8.16
C GLU A 159 -9.48 7.15 8.34
N LYS A 160 -8.37 7.17 7.62
CA LYS A 160 -7.42 6.05 7.64
C LYS A 160 -6.44 6.21 8.80
N VAL A 161 -6.46 5.25 9.72
CA VAL A 161 -5.43 5.10 10.75
C VAL A 161 -4.30 4.26 10.17
N LEU A 162 -3.11 4.86 10.08
CA LEU A 162 -1.89 4.22 9.59
C LEU A 162 -1.11 3.66 10.78
N THR A 163 -0.65 2.42 10.66
CA THR A 163 0.08 1.71 11.71
C THR A 163 1.52 1.49 11.28
N VAL A 164 2.48 1.88 12.13
CA VAL A 164 3.90 1.58 11.96
C VAL A 164 4.25 0.36 12.80
N THR A 165 4.52 -0.76 12.14
CA THR A 165 5.06 -1.96 12.79
C THR A 165 6.57 -1.88 12.77
N VAL A 166 7.21 -1.86 13.94
CA VAL A 166 8.65 -2.07 14.04
C VAL A 166 8.87 -3.58 13.90
N PRO A 167 9.63 -4.08 12.91
CA PRO A 167 9.92 -5.50 12.81
C PRO A 167 10.64 -5.95 14.08
N ASP A 168 10.23 -7.11 14.62
CA ASP A 168 10.84 -7.72 15.79
C ASP A 168 12.34 -7.95 15.50
N THR A 169 13.22 -7.26 16.22
CA THR A 169 14.67 -7.38 16.06
C THR A 169 15.26 -8.38 17.05
N SER A 170 14.50 -9.36 17.53
CA SER A 170 15.03 -10.46 18.32
C SER A 170 15.88 -11.41 17.45
N SER A 171 17.18 -11.14 17.40
CA SER A 171 18.23 -12.08 16.97
C SER A 171 19.38 -12.07 17.95
#